data_AF-A0A520A2X3-F1
#
_entry.id   AF-A0A520A2X3-F1
#
_cell.length_a   1.000
_cell.length_b   1.000
_cell.length_c   1.000
_cell.angle_alpha   90.00
_cell.angle_beta   90.00
_cell.angle_gamma   90.00
#
_symmetry.space_group_name_H-M   'P 1'
#
loop_
_entity.id
_entity.type
_entity.pdbx_description
1 polymer ?
#
loop_
_entity_poly.entity_id
_entity_poly.type
_entity_poly.pdbx_seq_one_letter_code
_entity_poly.pdbx_strand_id
1 'polypeptide(L)' 'MKKTETKINADLQKFILKFEPNKFKMLARGIEVRGNSDLHRSITFAKELIERLKLNLTVHHSAEMASYGGFEVLHTAS' A
#
# COMPACT_ATOMS: atom_id res chain seq x y z
N MET A 1 16.30 24.69 -1.76
CA MET A 1 16.07 23.23 -1.87
C MET A 1 14.57 22.97 -1.88
N LYS A 2 14.00 22.51 -2.99
CA LYS A 2 12.57 22.13 -3.04
C LYS A 2 12.42 20.83 -2.25
N LYS A 3 11.95 20.92 -1.00
CA LYS A 3 11.45 19.74 -0.28
C LYS A 3 10.19 19.32 -1.03
N THR A 4 10.27 18.26 -1.84
CA THR A 4 9.08 17.56 -2.30
C THR A 4 8.48 16.90 -1.08
N GLU A 5 7.70 17.66 -0.31
CA GLU A 5 6.74 17.10 0.62
C GLU A 5 5.84 16.21 -0.22
N THR A 6 6.13 14.91 -0.22
CA THR A 6 5.34 13.91 -0.92
C THR A 6 4.02 13.90 -0.17
N LYS A 7 3.09 14.77 -0.57
CA LYS A 7 1.76 14.87 0.04
C LYS A 7 1.14 13.49 -0.08
N ILE A 8 1.08 12.78 1.04
CA ILE A 8 0.34 11.53 1.14
C ILE A 8 -1.10 11.91 0.82
N ASN A 9 -1.59 11.43 -0.32
CA ASN A 9 -2.96 11.69 -0.76
C ASN A 9 -3.95 11.11 0.28
N ALA A 10 -5.12 11.73 0.42
CA ALA A 10 -6.15 11.36 1.38
C ALA A 10 -6.52 9.87 1.32
N ASP A 11 -6.56 9.26 0.13
CA ASP A 11 -6.88 7.85 -0.03
C ASP A 11 -5.80 6.95 0.58
N LEU A 12 -4.53 7.29 0.37
CA LEU A 12 -3.41 6.54 0.93
C LEU A 12 -3.31 6.71 2.44
N GLN A 13 -3.58 7.92 2.95
CA GLN A 13 -3.70 8.15 4.40
C GLN A 13 -4.83 7.30 5.00
N LYS A 14 -6.00 7.30 4.37
CA LYS A 14 -7.17 6.53 4.81
C LYS A 14 -6.90 5.02 4.75
N PHE A 15 -6.20 4.55 3.72
CA PHE A 15 -5.74 3.17 3.64
C PHE A 15 -4.83 2.82 4.82
N ILE A 16 -3.77 3.58 5.08
CA ILE A 16 -2.82 3.31 6.17
C ILE A 16 -3.54 3.27 7.52
N LEU A 17 -4.44 4.22 7.78
CA LEU A 17 -5.21 4.30 9.03
C LEU A 17 -6.18 3.13 9.23
N LYS A 18 -6.61 2.45 8.17
CA LYS A 18 -7.59 1.35 8.24
C LYS A 18 -6.97 -0.03 8.05
N PHE A 19 -5.87 -0.10 7.32
CA PHE A 19 -5.10 -1.32 7.10
C PHE A 19 -4.12 -1.57 8.25
N GLU A 20 -3.65 -0.51 8.91
CA GLU A 20 -2.73 -0.54 10.05
C GLU A 20 -1.49 -1.44 9.81
N PRO A 21 -0.70 -1.18 8.75
CA PRO A 21 0.45 -2.02 8.44
C PRO A 21 1.52 -1.92 9.52
N ASN A 22 1.95 -3.07 10.07
CA ASN A 22 3.04 -3.13 11.07
C ASN A 22 4.35 -2.50 10.58
N LYS A 23 4.68 -2.69 9.30
CA LYS A 23 5.89 -2.14 8.67
C LYS A 23 5.61 -1.78 7.22
N PHE A 24 5.93 -0.54 6.85
CA PHE A 24 5.83 -0.09 5.47
C PHE A 24 6.93 0.92 5.12
N LYS A 25 7.19 1.07 3.82
CA LYS A 25 8.08 2.08 3.26
C LYS A 25 7.25 3.04 2.40
N MET A 26 7.50 4.35 2.53
CA MET A 26 6.92 5.34 1.63
C MET A 26 7.55 5.25 0.24
N LEU A 27 6.72 5.27 -0.80
CA LEU A 27 7.13 5.32 -2.20
C LEU A 27 6.67 6.65 -2.82
N ALA A 28 7.24 7.02 -3.96
CA ALA A 28 6.81 8.22 -4.70
C ALA A 28 5.34 8.16 -5.14
N ARG A 29 4.80 6.95 -5.36
CA ARG A 29 3.44 6.70 -5.85
C ARG A 29 2.56 5.93 -4.87
N GLY A 30 2.96 5.74 -3.61
CA GLY A 30 2.24 4.84 -2.72
C GLY A 30 3.03 4.43 -1.48
N ILE A 31 2.77 3.22 -1.00
CA ILE A 31 3.56 2.54 0.03
C ILE A 31 3.90 1.12 -0.39
N GLU A 32 4.96 0.59 0.20
CA GLU A 32 5.29 -0.83 0.18
C GLU A 32 5.09 -1.39 1.59
N VAL A 33 4.13 -2.30 1.76
CA VAL A 33 3.94 -3.06 3.00
C VAL A 33 4.94 -4.20 3.02
N ARG A 34 5.59 -4.47 4.15
CA ARG A 34 6.68 -5.45 4.27
C ARG A 34 6.50 -6.38 5.47
N GLY A 35 7.07 -7.58 5.38
CA GLY A 35 7.15 -8.51 6.51
C GLY A 35 5.82 -9.15 6.89
N ASN A 36 4.91 -9.32 5.93
CA ASN A 36 3.67 -10.06 6.16
C ASN A 36 3.97 -11.57 6.23
N SER A 37 3.64 -12.20 7.35
CA SER A 37 3.76 -13.66 7.52
C SER A 37 2.72 -14.42 6.69
N ASP A 38 1.54 -13.84 6.50
CA ASP A 38 0.46 -14.36 5.66
C ASP A 38 0.17 -13.39 4.52
N LEU A 39 1.06 -13.41 3.51
CA LEU A 39 1.04 -12.45 2.42
C LEU A 39 -0.26 -12.50 1.61
N HIS A 40 -0.76 -13.69 1.29
CA HIS A 40 -1.98 -13.85 0.49
C HIS A 40 -3.19 -13.26 1.20
N ARG A 41 -3.32 -13.50 2.52
CA ARG A 41 -4.39 -12.91 3.32
C ARG A 41 -4.25 -11.39 3.41
N SER A 42 -3.05 -10.87 3.65
CA SER A 42 -2.81 -9.42 3.68
C SER A 42 -3.15 -8.74 2.36
N ILE A 43 -2.76 -9.32 1.22
CA ILE A 43 -3.09 -8.80 -0.11
C ILE A 43 -4.61 -8.81 -0.35
N THR A 44 -5.28 -9.90 0.01
CA THR A 44 -6.74 -10.04 -0.14
C THR A 44 -7.45 -8.97 0.67
N PHE A 45 -7.09 -8.83 1.95
CA PHE A 45 -7.65 -7.82 2.84
C PHE A 45 -7.38 -6.40 2.34
N ALA A 46 -6.19 -6.12 1.82
CA ALA A 46 -5.87 -4.81 1.24
C ALA A 46 -6.77 -4.47 0.04
N LYS A 47 -7.01 -5.44 -0.86
CA LYS A 47 -7.91 -5.27 -2.02
C LYS A 47 -9.35 -5.02 -1.58
N GLU A 48 -9.87 -5.84 -0.66
CA GLU A 48 -11.22 -5.68 -0.11
C GLU A 48 -11.39 -4.32 0.59
N LEU A 49 -10.37 -3.88 1.33
CA LEU A 49 -10.39 -2.59 2.03
C LEU A 49 -10.46 -1.42 1.05
N ILE A 50 -9.67 -1.46 -0.01
CA ILE A 50 -9.66 -0.45 -1.09
C ILE A 50 -11.03 -0.38 -1.75
N GLU A 51 -11.61 -1.52 -2.10
CA GLU A 51 -12.93 -1.61 -2.74
C GLU A 51 -14.04 -1.07 -1.82
N ARG A 52 -14.09 -1.56 -0.57
CA ARG A 52 -15.10 -1.16 0.43
C ARG A 52 -15.07 0.35 0.71
N LEU A 53 -13.88 0.94 0.74
CA LEU A 53 -13.69 2.36 1.03
C LEU A 53 -13.70 3.24 -0.23
N LYS A 54 -13.82 2.65 -1.42
CA LYS A 54 -13.78 3.29 -2.73
C LYS A 54 -12.54 4.16 -2.94
N LEU A 55 -11.36 3.62 -2.59
CA LEU A 55 -10.09 4.33 -2.70
C LEU A 55 -9.51 4.22 -4.11
N ASN A 56 -8.87 5.28 -4.60
CA ASN A 56 -8.16 5.29 -5.89
C ASN A 56 -6.75 4.71 -5.74
N LEU A 57 -6.69 3.45 -5.30
CA LEU A 57 -5.46 2.72 -5.03
C LEU A 57 -5.50 1.34 -5.69
N THR A 58 -4.34 0.80 -6.03
CA THR A 58 -4.18 -0.57 -6.55
C THR A 58 -3.11 -1.33 -5.77
N VAL A 59 -3.34 -2.63 -5.61
CA VAL A 59 -2.36 -3.53 -5.00
C VAL A 59 -1.50 -4.15 -6.10
N HIS A 60 -0.18 -4.04 -5.95
CA HIS A 60 0.81 -4.70 -6.79
C HIS A 60 1.65 -5.65 -5.96
N HIS A 61 2.01 -6.81 -6.51
CA HIS A 61 2.92 -7.75 -5.87
C HIS A 61 3.74 -8.47 -6.92
N SER A 62 4.97 -8.85 -6.57
CA SER A 62 5.88 -9.61 -7.42
C SER A 62 6.46 -10.81 -6.66
N ALA A 63 7.11 -11.74 -7.37
CA ALA A 63 7.80 -12.87 -6.73
C ALA A 63 8.94 -12.40 -5.81
N GLU A 64 9.65 -11.34 -6.21
CA GLU A 64 10.68 -10.71 -5.37
C GLU A 64 10.07 -10.19 -4.06
N MET A 65 8.96 -9.43 -4.13
CA MET A 65 8.26 -8.95 -2.94
C MET A 65 7.77 -10.10 -2.07
N ALA A 66 7.25 -11.16 -2.69
CA ALA A 66 6.76 -12.32 -1.97
C ALA A 66 7.85 -12.99 -1.11
N SER A 67 9.11 -12.99 -1.58
CA SER A 67 10.24 -13.57 -0.84
C SER A 67 10.48 -12.93 0.53
N TYR A 68 10.04 -11.67 0.73
CA TYR A 68 10.13 -10.95 2.00
C TYR A 68 8.76 -10.54 2.58
N GLY A 69 7.67 -11.19 2.12
CA GLY A 69 6.32 -10.92 2.60
C GLY A 69 5.83 -9.50 2.26
N GLY A 70 6.25 -8.97 1.11
CA GLY A 70 5.95 -7.61 0.66
C GLY A 70 4.86 -7.52 -0.40
N PHE A 71 4.22 -6.35 -0.46
CA PHE A 71 3.38 -5.91 -1.58
C PHE A 71 3.28 -4.38 -1.57
N GLU A 72 2.91 -3.79 -2.70
CA GLU A 72 2.75 -2.36 -2.87
C GLU A 72 1.27 -1.96 -2.93
N VAL A 73 0.98 -0.77 -2.43
CA VAL A 73 -0.30 -0.09 -2.58
C VAL A 73 0.00 1.26 -3.23
N LEU A 74 -0.37 1.38 -4.50
CA LEU A 74 -0.02 2.50 -5.36
C LEU A 74 -1.26 3.32 -5.73
N HIS A 75 -1.07 4.59 -6.06
CA HIS A 75 -2.11 5.36 -6.73
C HIS A 75 -2.43 4.75 -8.09
N THR A 76 -3.73 4.60 -8.38
CA THR A 76 -4.18 4.32 -9.75
C THR A 76 -3.63 5.42 -10.65
N ALA A 77 -2.86 5.06 -11.68
CA ALA A 77 -2.43 6.03 -12.68
C ALA A 77 -3.68 6.71 -13.26
N SER A 78 -3.77 8.03 -13.10
CA SER A 78 -4.66 8.86 -13.92
C SER A 78 -4.04 9.06 -15.29
#